data_AF-F3GMK1-F1
#
_entry.id   AF-F3GMK1-F1
#
_cell.length_a   1.000
_cell.length_b   1.000
_cell.length_c   1.000
_cell.angle_alpha   90.00
_cell.angle_beta   90.00
_cell.angle_gamma   90.00
#
_symmetry.space_group_name_H-M   'P 1'
#
loop_
_entity.id
_entity.type
_entity.pdbx_description
1 polymer ?
#
loop_
_entity_poly.entity_id
_entity_poly.type
_entity_poly.pdbx_seq_one_letter_code
_entity_poly.pdbx_strand_id
1 'polypeptide(L)' 'MKLQQLRYIWEVAHHDLNVSATAQSLYTSQPGISKQIRLLEDELGVEVFARSGKHLTRVTPAGERII' A
#
# COMPACT_ATOMS: atom_id res chain seq x y z
N MET A 1 6.29 12.78 -4.10
CA MET A 1 5.40 11.74 -4.65
C MET A 1 6.12 11.03 -5.78
N LYS A 2 6.11 9.69 -5.83
CA LYS A 2 6.69 8.87 -6.91
C LYS A 2 5.63 7.94 -7.49
N LEU A 3 5.58 7.79 -8.81
CA LEU A 3 4.62 6.89 -9.50
C LEU A 3 4.68 5.45 -9.00
N GLN A 4 5.86 4.98 -8.58
CA GLN A 4 6.02 3.63 -8.03
C GLN A 4 5.25 3.42 -6.72
N GLN A 5 5.05 4.46 -5.90
CA GLN A 5 4.24 4.35 -4.68
C GLN A 5 2.76 4.15 -5.03
N LEU A 6 2.26 4.83 -6.07
CA LEU A 6 0.91 4.66 -6.59
C LEU A 6 0.70 3.24 -7.16
N ARG A 7 1.68 2.72 -7.90
CA ARG A 7 1.67 1.32 -8.35
C ARG A 7 1.58 0.34 -7.17
N TYR A 8 2.32 0.59 -6.09
CA TYR A 8 2.30 -0.28 -4.92
C TYR A 8 0.95 -0.29 -4.20
N ILE A 9 0.30 0.86 -3.99
CA ILE A 9 -1.03 0.86 -3.37
C ILE A 9 -2.06 0.16 -4.26
N TRP A 10 -2.01 0.37 -5.59
CA TRP A 10 -2.91 -0.28 -6.54
C TRP A 10 -2.76 -1.80 -6.50
N GLU A 11 -1.52 -2.30 -6.57
CA GLU A 11 -1.22 -3.73 -6.57
C GLU A 11 -1.54 -4.39 -5.23
N VAL A 12 -1.30 -3.70 -4.10
CA VAL A 12 -1.70 -4.22 -2.78
C VAL A 12 -3.21 -4.37 -2.67
N ALA A 13 -3.99 -3.42 -3.21
CA ALA A 13 -5.45 -3.54 -3.24
C ALA A 13 -5.91 -4.70 -4.15
N HIS A 14 -5.25 -4.91 -5.29
CA HIS A 14 -5.55 -6.03 -6.20
C HIS A 14 -5.15 -7.40 -5.66
N HIS A 15 -4.21 -7.45 -4.72
CA HIS A 15 -3.76 -8.67 -4.04
C HIS A 15 -4.44 -8.86 -2.67
N ASP A 16 -5.68 -8.42 -2.50
CA ASP A 16 -6.47 -8.59 -1.27
C ASP A 16 -5.72 -8.12 -0.01
N LEU A 17 -4.97 -7.01 -0.12
CA LEU A 17 -4.16 -6.42 0.93
C LEU A 17 -2.96 -7.27 1.39
N ASN A 18 -2.63 -8.33 0.64
CA ASN A 18 -1.50 -9.22 0.92
C ASN A 18 -0.19 -8.65 0.36
N VAL A 19 0.49 -7.85 1.19
CA VAL A 19 1.77 -7.20 0.82
C VAL A 19 2.87 -8.19 0.44
N SER A 20 2.85 -9.41 0.99
CA SER A 20 3.84 -10.45 0.64
C SER A 20 3.61 -10.98 -0.77
N ALA A 21 2.35 -11.22 -1.15
CA ALA A 21 1.99 -11.63 -2.51
C ALA A 21 2.31 -10.54 -3.53
N THR A 22 1.99 -9.28 -3.21
CA THR A 22 2.36 -8.11 -4.03
C THR A 22 3.87 -7.99 -4.21
N ALA A 23 4.66 -8.22 -3.16
CA ALA A 23 6.12 -8.17 -3.26
C ALA A 23 6.66 -9.22 -4.24
N GLN A 24 6.10 -10.44 -4.21
CA GLN A 24 6.46 -11.49 -5.14
C GLN A 24 6.06 -11.16 -6.58
N SER A 25 4.85 -10.65 -6.82
CA SER A 25 4.38 -10.30 -8.17
C SER A 25 5.17 -9.13 -8.79
N LEU A 26 5.65 -8.22 -7.95
CA LEU A 26 6.45 -7.05 -8.37
C LEU A 26 7.96 -7.29 -8.33
N TYR A 27 8.42 -8.51 -8.08
CA TYR A 27 9.84 -8.87 -7.97
C TYR A 27 10.63 -7.92 -7.03
N THR A 28 10.02 -7.61 -5.88
CA THR A 28 10.58 -6.67 -4.89
C THR A 28 10.40 -7.18 -3.46
N SER A 29 10.80 -6.41 -2.46
CA SER A 29 10.72 -6.81 -1.06
C SER A 29 9.47 -6.24 -0.36
N GLN A 30 8.85 -7.07 0.49
CA GLN A 30 7.70 -6.70 1.32
C GLN A 30 7.99 -5.48 2.22
N PRO A 31 9.17 -5.37 2.90
CA PRO A 31 9.50 -4.17 3.68
C PRO A 31 9.64 -2.93 2.80
N GLY A 32 10.15 -3.09 1.56
CA GLY A 32 10.25 -2.02 0.58
C GLY A 32 8.88 -1.45 0.20
N ILE A 33 7.93 -2.32 -0.13
CA ILE A 33 6.54 -1.92 -0.43
C ILE A 33 5.92 -1.21 0.78
N SER A 34 5.99 -1.82 1.97
CA SER A 34 5.41 -1.24 3.19
C SER A 34 5.95 0.15 3.48
N LYS A 35 7.26 0.36 3.31
CA LYS A 35 7.91 1.66 3.50
C LYS A 35 7.42 2.69 2.47
N GLN A 36 7.36 2.31 1.20
CA GLN A 36 6.93 3.21 0.13
C GLN A 36 5.46 3.64 0.26
N ILE A 37 4.59 2.74 0.70
CA ILE A 37 3.19 3.05 1.01
C ILE A 37 3.12 4.05 2.16
N ARG A 38 3.78 3.79 3.30
CA ARG A 38 3.78 4.72 4.44
C ARG A 38 4.31 6.10 4.06
N LEU A 39 5.41 6.16 3.30
CA LEU A 39 5.95 7.44 2.82
C LEU A 39 4.94 8.22 1.96
N LEU A 40 4.10 7.53 1.20
CA LEU A 40 3.03 8.17 0.42
C LEU A 40 1.89 8.62 1.33
N GLU A 41 1.45 7.77 2.26
CA GLU A 41 0.43 8.11 3.26
C GLU A 41 0.84 9.35 4.07
N ASP A 42 2.09 9.40 4.52
CA ASP A 42 2.69 10.54 5.25
C ASP A 42 2.76 11.81 4.39
N GLU A 43 3.14 11.68 3.10
CA GLU A 43 3.22 12.81 2.18
C GLU A 43 1.83 13.38 1.85
N LEU A 44 0.81 12.52 1.70
CA LEU A 44 -0.56 12.93 1.42
C LEU A 44 -1.33 13.36 2.68
N GLY A 45 -0.82 13.04 3.88
CA GLY A 45 -1.50 13.27 5.15
C GLY A 45 -2.76 12.42 5.33
N VAL A 46 -2.88 11.30 4.61
CA VAL A 46 -4.04 10.39 4.66
C VAL A 46 -3.58 8.94 4.63
N GLU A 47 -4.24 8.09 5.42
CA GLU A 47 -4.03 6.65 5.36
C GLU A 47 -4.82 6.06 4.18
N VAL A 48 -4.18 5.29 3.31
CA VAL A 48 -4.82 4.56 2.21
C VAL A 48 -5.35 3.22 2.71
N PHE A 49 -4.61 2.58 3.64
CA PHE A 49 -5.01 1.30 4.24
C PHE A 49 -5.09 1.38 5.75
N ALA A 50 -6.16 0.82 6.32
CA ALA A 50 -6.24 0.60 7.76
C ALA A 50 -5.33 -0.57 8.18
N ARG A 51 -4.76 -0.49 9.39
CA ARG A 51 -3.82 -1.49 9.91
C ARG A 51 -4.29 -2.11 11.22
N SER A 52 -4.01 -3.39 11.40
CA SER A 52 -4.08 -4.08 12.69
C SER A 52 -2.72 -4.74 12.95
N GLY A 53 -1.96 -4.13 13.86
CA GLY A 53 -0.55 -4.48 14.05
C GLY A 53 0.25 -4.35 12.76
N LYS A 54 0.76 -5.48 12.25
CA LYS A 54 1.57 -5.54 11.02
C LYS A 54 0.75 -5.76 9.75
N HIS A 55 -0.54 -6.06 9.86
CA HIS A 55 -1.39 -6.45 8.74
C HIS A 55 -2.25 -5.28 8.26
N LEU A 56 -2.45 -5.21 6.94
CA LEU A 56 -3.46 -4.35 6.33
C LEU A 56 -4.83 -5.03 6.46
N THR A 57 -5.88 -4.29 6.80
CA THR A 57 -7.21 -4.87 7.10
C THR A 57 -8.31 -4.42 6.14
N ARG A 58 -8.24 -3.20 5.63
CA ARG A 58 -9.15 -2.67 4.61
C ARG A 58 -8.54 -1.47 3.91
N VAL A 59 -9.06 -1.15 2.73
CA VAL A 59 -8.89 0.19 2.13
C VAL A 59 -9.70 1.20 2.96
N THR A 60 -9.17 2.38 3.20
CA THR A 60 -9.90 3.44 3.89
C THR A 60 -10.81 4.19 2.91
N PRO A 61 -11.81 4.97 3.38
CA PRO A 61 -12.60 5.83 2.49
C PRO A 61 -11.75 6.85 1.71
N ALA A 62 -10.60 7.26 2.25
CA ALA A 62 -9.66 8.11 1.52
C ALA A 62 -8.93 7.30 0.43
N GLY A 63 -8.49 6.08 0.76
CA GLY A 63 -7.85 5.16 -0.17
C GLY A 63 -8.73 4.78 -1.36
N GLU A 64 -10.04 4.58 -1.14
CA GLU A 64 -11.03 4.30 -2.20
C GLU A 64 -11.17 5.45 -3.22
N ARG A 65 -10.76 6.68 -2.88
CA ARG A 65 -10.75 7.81 -3.82
C ARG A 65 -9.42 7.97 -4.55
N ILE A 66 -8.39 7.26 -4.12
CA ILE A 66 -7.03 7.35 -4.66
C ILE A 66 -6.74 6.18 -5.61
N ILE A 67 -7.23 4.99 -5.27
CA ILE A 67 -7.16 3.77 -6.08
C ILE A 67 -8.28 3.84 -7.10
#